data_AF-A0A8B3N8R3-F1
#
_entry.id   AF-A0A8B3N8R3-F1
#
_cell.length_a   1.000
_cell.length_b   1.000
_cell.length_c   1.000
_cell.angle_alpha   90.00
_cell.angle_beta   90.00
_cell.angle_gamma   90.00
#
_symmetry.space_group_name_H-M   'P 1'
#
loop_
_entity.id
_entity.type
_entity.pdbx_description
1 polymer ?
#
loop_
_entity_poly.entity_id
_entity_poly.type
_entity_poly.pdbx_seq_one_letter_code
_entity_poly.pdbx_strand_id
1 'polypeptide(L)' 'MASAATIFIASPSRAQDAAAGEKVFTKCKVCHIADQDQNKVGPSLNGVIGRTAGTHPGFTYSMAMTEAGKSGIK' A
#
# COMPACT_ATOMS: atom_id res chain seq x y z
N MET A 1 26.49 -15.31 38.76
CA MET A 1 25.98 -14.42 37.70
C MET A 1 24.80 -15.12 37.04
N ALA A 2 23.57 -14.69 37.31
CA ALA A 2 22.38 -15.27 36.72
C ALA A 2 21.98 -14.41 35.50
N SER A 3 22.12 -14.97 34.30
CA SER A 3 21.62 -14.35 33.07
C SER A 3 20.10 -14.47 33.03
N ALA A 4 19.40 -13.35 33.17
CA ALA A 4 17.98 -13.27 32.87
C ALA A 4 17.81 -13.18 31.34
N ALA A 5 17.17 -14.18 30.73
CA ALA A 5 16.80 -14.15 29.32
C ALA A 5 15.49 -13.35 29.16
N THR A 6 15.56 -12.24 28.45
CA THR A 6 14.38 -11.39 28.15
C THR A 6 13.57 -12.04 27.02
N ILE A 7 12.38 -12.54 27.35
CA ILE A 7 11.43 -13.06 26.35
C ILE A 7 10.73 -11.86 25.69
N PHE A 8 10.92 -11.69 24.38
CA PHE A 8 10.16 -10.74 23.57
C PHE A 8 8.77 -11.34 23.29
N ILE A 9 7.74 -10.79 23.92
CA ILE A 9 6.34 -11.12 23.60
C ILE A 9 5.94 -10.32 22.37
N ALA A 10 5.69 -11.00 21.25
CA ALA A 10 5.20 -10.36 20.04
C ALA A 10 3.73 -9.96 20.23
N SER A 11 3.44 -8.65 20.19
CA SER A 11 2.07 -8.14 20.23
C SER A 11 1.32 -8.50 18.93
N PRO A 12 0.04 -8.91 19.02
CA PRO A 12 -0.77 -9.16 17.83
C PRO A 12 -1.00 -7.85 17.07
N SER A 13 -0.74 -7.88 15.76
CA SER A 13 -1.14 -6.82 14.82
C SER A 13 -2.67 -6.75 14.77
N ARG A 14 -3.23 -5.53 14.90
CA ARG A 14 -4.66 -5.29 14.70
C ARG A 14 -4.87 -4.64 13.34
N ALA A 15 -5.79 -5.18 12.54
CA ALA A 15 -6.27 -4.50 11.34
C ALA A 15 -6.88 -3.14 11.71
N GLN A 16 -6.71 -2.16 10.82
CA GLN A 16 -7.31 -0.83 10.94
C GLN A 16 -8.80 -0.86 10.54
N ASP A 17 -9.56 0.17 10.92
CA ASP A 17 -10.98 0.32 10.59
C ASP A 17 -11.18 0.65 9.10
N ALA A 18 -11.71 -0.31 8.34
CA ALA A 18 -11.98 -0.16 6.91
C ALA A 18 -13.08 0.88 6.63
N ALA A 19 -14.10 1.01 7.49
CA ALA A 19 -15.17 1.98 7.31
C ALA A 19 -14.68 3.41 7.54
N ALA A 20 -13.74 3.61 8.47
CA ALA A 20 -13.02 4.87 8.59
C ALA A 20 -12.15 5.14 7.35
N GLY A 21 -11.47 4.12 6.82
CA GLY A 21 -10.67 4.19 5.60
C GLY A 21 -11.47 4.64 4.37
N GLU A 22 -12.67 4.10 4.19
CA GLU A 22 -13.58 4.48 3.10
C GLU A 22 -13.90 5.99 3.12
N LYS A 23 -14.14 6.56 4.31
CA LYS A 23 -14.36 8.00 4.48
C LYS A 23 -13.13 8.81 4.08
N VAL A 24 -11.93 8.37 4.44
CA VAL A 24 -10.66 9.02 4.05
C VAL A 24 -10.44 8.95 2.54
N PHE A 25 -10.81 7.82 1.91
CA PHE A 25 -10.64 7.58 0.49
C PHE A 25 -11.40 8.58 -0.40
N THR A 26 -12.37 9.33 0.15
CA THR A 26 -13.00 10.47 -0.54
C THR A 26 -11.99 11.48 -1.08
N LYS A 27 -10.83 11.62 -0.45
CA LYS A 27 -9.72 12.48 -0.89
C LYS A 27 -8.90 11.84 -2.03
N CYS A 28 -8.87 10.52 -2.10
CA CYS A 28 -8.09 9.74 -3.06
C CYS A 28 -8.88 9.46 -4.33
N LYS A 29 -10.20 9.28 -4.23
CA LYS A 29 -11.10 8.88 -5.33
C LYS A 29 -11.18 9.90 -6.47
N VAL A 30 -10.72 11.12 -6.24
CA VAL A 30 -10.57 12.13 -7.30
C VAL A 30 -9.60 11.63 -8.38
N CYS A 31 -8.51 10.98 -7.95
CA CYS A 31 -7.46 10.49 -8.84
C CYS A 31 -7.48 8.99 -9.07
N HIS A 32 -7.90 8.20 -8.07
CA HIS A 32 -7.75 6.75 -8.06
C HIS A 32 -9.08 6.00 -7.94
N ILE A 33 -9.12 4.80 -8.50
CA ILE A 33 -10.24 3.86 -8.39
C ILE A 33 -9.75 2.66 -7.57
N ALA A 34 -10.54 2.17 -6.61
CA ALA A 34 -10.13 1.06 -5.73
C ALA A 34 -10.99 -0.20 -5.88
N ASP A 35 -12.21 -0.06 -6.42
CA ASP A 35 -13.20 -1.11 -6.59
C ASP A 35 -13.19 -1.75 -7.98
N GLN A 36 -12.50 -1.14 -8.95
CA GLN A 36 -12.36 -1.65 -10.32
C GLN A 36 -10.92 -1.53 -10.79
N ASP A 37 -10.52 -2.44 -11.69
CA ASP A 37 -9.20 -2.40 -12.30
C ASP A 37 -9.14 -1.42 -13.48
N GLN A 38 -9.28 -0.13 -13.17
CA GLN A 38 -9.33 0.94 -14.16
C GLN A 38 -8.42 2.11 -13.77
N ASN A 39 -7.61 2.55 -14.73
CA ASN A 39 -6.79 3.75 -14.61
C ASN A 39 -7.60 5.02 -14.84
N LYS A 40 -7.23 6.09 -14.13
CA LYS A 40 -7.82 7.42 -14.28
C LYS A 40 -6.69 8.46 -14.35
N VAL A 41 -6.73 9.48 -13.49
CA VAL A 41 -5.61 10.44 -13.32
C VAL A 41 -4.42 9.73 -12.68
N GLY A 42 -4.69 8.85 -11.72
CA GLY A 42 -3.73 7.90 -11.16
C GLY A 42 -4.04 6.45 -11.56
N PRO A 43 -3.12 5.51 -11.25
CA PRO A 43 -3.34 4.08 -11.47
C PRO A 43 -4.49 3.54 -10.61
N SER A 44 -5.08 2.41 -11.01
CA SER A 44 -5.98 1.68 -10.11
C SER A 44 -5.27 1.30 -8.80
N LEU A 45 -5.98 1.43 -7.69
CA LEU A 45 -5.57 0.95 -6.37
C LEU A 45 -6.24 -0.38 -6.01
N ASN A 46 -7.04 -0.96 -6.91
CA ASN A 46 -7.51 -2.33 -6.77
C ASN A 46 -6.28 -3.27 -6.72
N GLY A 47 -6.23 -4.15 -5.72
CA GLY A 47 -5.10 -5.05 -5.52
C GLY A 47 -3.75 -4.35 -5.26
N VAL A 48 -3.74 -3.13 -4.72
CA VAL A 48 -2.48 -2.38 -4.47
C VAL A 48 -1.66 -2.96 -3.32
N ILE A 49 -2.29 -3.59 -2.32
CA ILE A 49 -1.59 -4.10 -1.15
C ILE A 49 -0.62 -5.23 -1.56
N GLY A 50 0.67 -5.00 -1.36
CA GLY A 50 1.73 -5.95 -1.70
C GLY A 50 2.18 -5.92 -3.18
N ARG A 51 1.52 -5.13 -4.03
CA ARG A 51 1.96 -4.89 -5.41
C ARG A 51 3.26 -4.09 -5.39
N THR A 52 4.15 -4.29 -6.36
CA THR A 52 5.34 -3.45 -6.50
C THR A 52 4.96 -2.05 -6.98
N ALA A 53 5.56 -1.01 -6.42
CA ALA A 53 5.31 0.36 -6.83
C ALA A 53 5.66 0.59 -8.31
N GLY A 54 4.88 1.40 -9.02
CA GLY A 54 5.18 1.75 -10.41
C GLY A 54 4.94 0.64 -11.44
N THR A 55 4.23 -0.44 -11.11
CA THR A 55 4.06 -1.60 -12.01
C THR A 55 2.62 -1.89 -12.43
N HIS A 56 1.65 -1.04 -12.12
CA HIS A 56 0.27 -1.31 -12.53
C HIS A 56 0.14 -1.18 -14.07
N PRO A 57 -0.40 -2.20 -14.78
CA PRO A 57 -0.45 -2.22 -16.24
C PRO A 57 -1.19 -1.02 -16.83
N GLY A 58 -0.73 -0.56 -17.99
CA GLY A 58 -1.40 0.50 -18.74
C GLY A 58 -1.37 1.90 -18.10
N PHE A 59 -0.62 2.11 -17.01
CA PHE A 59 -0.38 3.42 -16.44
C PHE A 59 1.07 3.88 -16.67
N THR A 60 1.26 5.13 -17.10
CA THR A 60 2.59 5.72 -17.31
C THR A 60 3.07 6.36 -16.02
N TYR A 61 4.12 5.77 -15.42
CA TYR A 61 4.72 6.26 -14.19
C TYR A 61 5.90 7.21 -14.44
N SER A 62 6.23 8.03 -13.44
CA SER A 62 7.49 8.75 -13.41
C SER A 62 8.67 7.78 -13.28
N MET A 63 9.83 8.17 -13.80
CA MET A 63 11.07 7.39 -13.65
C MET A 63 11.36 7.06 -12.18
N ALA A 64 11.14 8.03 -11.29
CA ALA A 64 11.37 7.88 -9.86
C ALA A 64 10.48 6.79 -9.23
N MET A 65 9.21 6.71 -9.61
CA MET A 65 8.30 5.68 -9.07
C MET A 65 8.66 4.28 -9.56
N THR A 66 9.01 4.16 -10.84
CA THR A 66 9.48 2.89 -11.41
C THR A 66 10.78 2.41 -10.75
N GLU A 67 11.72 3.33 -10.50
CA GLU A 67 12.98 3.00 -9.83
C GLU A 67 12.78 2.62 -8.36
N ALA A 68 11.89 3.31 -7.66
CA ALA A 68 11.49 2.93 -6.30
C ALA A 68 10.89 1.51 -6.25
N GLY A 69 10.07 1.14 -7.24
CA GLY A 69 9.57 -0.22 -7.37
C GLY A 69 10.70 -1.25 -7.52
N LYS A 70 11.70 -0.96 -8.36
CA LYS A 70 12.88 -1.83 -8.56
C LYS A 70 13.74 -1.94 -7.29
N SER A 71 13.81 -0.89 -6.47
CA SER A 71 14.51 -0.93 -5.17
C SER A 71 13.73 -1.65 -4.07
N GLY A 72 12.54 -2.17 -4.38
CA GLY A 72 11.76 -3.03 -3.49
C GLY A 72 10.58 -2.35 -2.81
N ILE A 73 10.28 -1.09 -3.15
CA ILE A 73 9.07 -0.43 -2.66
C ILE A 73 7.84 -1.16 -3.20
N LYS A 74 6.95 -1.52 -2.28
CA LYS A 74 5.64 -2.11 -2.53
C LYS A 74 4.60 -1.01 -2.41
#